data_AF-A0A0P9ZN75-F1
#
_entry.id   AF-A0A0P9ZN75-F1
#
_cell.length_a   1.000
_cell.length_b   1.000
_cell.length_c   1.000
_cell.angle_alpha   90.00
_cell.angle_beta   90.00
_cell.angle_gamma   90.00
#
_symmetry.space_group_name_H-M   'P 1'
#
loop_
_entity.id
_entity.type
_entity.pdbx_description
1 polymer ?
#
loop_
_entity_poly.entity_id
_entity_poly.type
_entity_poly.pdbx_seq_one_letter_code
_entity_poly.pdbx_strand_id
1 'polypeptide(L)'
;TWGAAAMAMAFVQGETSFYVLRFILGAAEAGFFPGIIYYFTQWLPSSDRGKAMALFLSGSAIASVISGPVSGALLGVGGLNLHGWQWMFLIEGFASIVLCGVVWFWLQSHPHEATWL
;
A
#
# COMPACT_ATOMS: atom_id res chain seq x y z
N THR A 1 8.67 -1.79 -0.05
CA THR A 1 8.85 -3.18 0.41
C THR A 1 7.57 -4.00 0.24
N TRP A 2 6.44 -3.57 0.81
CA TRP A 2 5.14 -4.27 0.69
C TRP A 2 4.69 -4.51 -0.77
N GLY A 3 4.75 -3.51 -1.65
CA GLY A 3 4.38 -3.68 -3.07
C GLY A 3 5.19 -4.76 -3.81
N ALA A 4 6.48 -4.90 -3.48
CA ALA A 4 7.32 -5.95 -4.06
C ALA A 4 6.95 -7.35 -3.53
N ALA A 5 6.63 -7.46 -2.24
CA ALA A 5 6.12 -8.70 -1.65
C ALA A 5 4.75 -9.08 -2.25
N ALA A 6 3.88 -8.11 -2.53
CA ALA A 6 2.61 -8.33 -3.21
C ALA A 6 2.82 -8.85 -4.64
N MET A 7 3.73 -8.27 -5.42
CA MET A 7 4.08 -8.80 -6.75
C MET A 7 4.65 -10.22 -6.69
N ALA A 8 5.45 -10.54 -5.67
CA ALA A 8 6.00 -11.88 -5.49
C ALA A 8 4.92 -12.95 -5.28
N MET A 9 3.73 -12.60 -4.77
CA MET A 9 2.59 -13.52 -4.65
C MET A 9 2.16 -14.09 -6.00
N ALA A 10 2.38 -13.37 -7.11
CA ALA A 10 2.06 -13.86 -8.46
C ALA A 10 2.87 -15.12 -8.83
N PHE A 11 4.02 -15.35 -8.20
CA PHE A 11 4.94 -16.46 -8.50
C PHE A 11 4.94 -17.56 -7.44
N VAL A 12 3.91 -17.60 -6.58
CA VAL A 12 3.81 -18.57 -5.50
C VAL A 12 3.65 -20.00 -6.04
N GLN A 13 4.35 -20.95 -5.44
CA GLN A 13 4.34 -22.37 -5.83
C GLN A 13 4.17 -23.26 -4.59
N GLY A 14 3.02 -23.90 -4.49
CA GLY A 14 2.67 -24.73 -3.33
C GLY A 14 2.32 -23.94 -2.06
N GLU A 15 1.96 -24.67 -1.02
CA GLU A 15 1.40 -24.10 0.22
C GLU A 15 2.45 -23.39 1.08
N THR A 16 3.66 -23.94 1.17
CA THR A 16 4.73 -23.37 1.99
C THR A 16 5.15 -21.98 1.51
N SER A 17 5.32 -21.80 0.20
CA SER A 17 5.70 -20.50 -0.35
C SER A 17 4.58 -19.46 -0.17
N PHE A 18 3.32 -19.90 -0.21
CA PHE A 18 2.16 -19.05 0.09
C PHE A 18 2.18 -18.54 1.53
N TYR A 19 2.39 -19.42 2.50
CA TYR A 19 2.45 -19.00 3.91
C TYR A 19 3.63 -18.07 4.18
N VAL A 20 4.80 -18.35 3.60
CA VAL A 20 5.99 -17.51 3.76
C VAL A 20 5.77 -16.12 3.16
N LEU A 21 5.26 -16.03 1.93
CA LEU A 21 5.00 -14.74 1.30
C LEU A 21 3.90 -13.97 2.03
N ARG A 22 2.86 -14.64 2.55
CA ARG A 22 1.84 -14.00 3.39
C ARG A 22 2.43 -13.42 4.67
N PHE A 23 3.35 -14.14 5.30
CA PHE A 23 4.05 -13.65 6.48
C PHE A 23 4.91 -12.41 6.16
N ILE A 24 5.68 -12.45 5.08
CA ILE A 24 6.51 -11.32 4.63
C ILE A 24 5.65 -10.11 4.28
N LEU A 25 4.53 -10.34 3.59
CA LEU A 25 3.58 -9.29 3.23
C LEU A 25 3.01 -8.60 4.47
N GLY A 26 2.55 -9.38 5.45
CA GLY A 26 2.04 -8.85 6.72
C GLY A 26 3.11 -8.12 7.53
N ALA A 27 4.32 -8.66 7.60
CA ALA A 27 5.45 -8.01 8.27
C ALA A 27 5.81 -6.66 7.59
N ALA A 28 5.74 -6.61 6.26
CA ALA A 28 5.99 -5.38 5.50
C ALA A 28 4.90 -4.32 5.69
N GLU A 29 3.66 -4.72 5.92
CA GLU A 29 2.51 -3.83 6.12
C GLU A 29 2.38 -3.30 7.57
N ALA A 30 2.81 -4.10 8.56
CA ALA A 30 2.60 -3.81 9.99
C ALA A 30 3.15 -2.45 10.46
N GLY A 31 4.20 -1.93 9.82
CA GLY A 31 4.80 -0.64 10.17
C GLY A 31 4.02 0.59 9.68
N PHE A 32 3.07 0.42 8.76
CA PHE A 32 2.42 1.54 8.08
C PHE A 32 1.56 2.39 9.02
N PHE A 33 0.64 1.76 9.74
CA PHE A 33 -0.28 2.44 10.65
C PHE A 33 0.44 3.19 11.79
N PRO A 34 1.35 2.57 12.56
CA PRO A 34 2.12 3.30 13.58
C PRO A 34 3.02 4.39 12.97
N GLY A 35 3.54 4.18 11.76
CA GLY A 35 4.33 5.19 11.04
C GLY A 35 3.53 6.45 10.73
N ILE A 36 2.27 6.32 10.30
CA ILE A 36 1.39 7.46 10.03
C ILE A 36 1.02 8.20 11.31
N ILE A 37 0.70 7.46 12.39
CA ILE A 37 0.44 8.09 13.69
C ILE A 37 1.64 8.94 14.11
N TYR A 38 2.84 8.37 14.03
CA TYR A 38 4.07 9.08 14.36
C TYR A 38 4.27 10.31 13.46
N TYR A 39 4.09 10.17 12.14
CA TYR A 39 4.18 11.29 11.20
C TYR A 39 3.23 12.44 11.56
N PHE A 40 1.95 12.15 11.85
CA PHE A 40 1.00 13.17 12.30
C PHE A 40 1.37 13.79 13.63
N THR A 41 2.04 13.07 14.53
CA THR A 41 2.50 13.68 15.79
C THR A 41 3.58 14.75 15.57
N GLN A 42 4.42 14.58 14.56
CA GLN A 42 5.47 15.54 14.21
C GLN A 42 4.93 16.73 13.42
N TRP A 43 3.97 16.49 12.53
CA TRP A 43 3.46 17.51 11.60
C TRP A 43 2.25 18.29 12.08
N LEU A 44 1.43 17.73 12.98
CA LEU A 44 0.16 18.33 13.39
C LEU A 44 0.08 18.58 14.91
N PRO A 45 -0.50 19.73 15.31
CA PRO A 45 -0.82 20.00 16.71
C PRO A 45 -1.89 19.02 17.21
N SER A 46 -1.90 18.78 18.52
CA SER A 46 -2.78 17.80 19.17
C SER A 46 -4.27 18.01 18.89
N SER A 47 -4.70 19.26 18.65
CA SER A 47 -6.08 19.63 18.30
C SER A 47 -6.57 19.05 16.96
N ASP A 48 -5.67 18.86 15.99
CA ASP A 48 -6.04 18.48 14.61
C ASP A 48 -5.67 17.04 14.25
N ARG A 49 -4.89 16.35 15.09
CA ARG A 49 -4.53 14.93 14.90
C ARG A 49 -5.76 14.03 14.76
N GLY A 50 -6.81 14.29 15.52
CA GLY A 50 -8.06 13.53 15.45
C GLY A 50 -8.74 13.65 14.08
N LYS A 51 -8.77 14.85 13.50
CA LYS A 51 -9.34 15.09 12.17
C LYS A 51 -8.51 14.43 11.08
N ALA A 52 -7.18 14.52 11.17
CA ALA A 52 -6.28 13.86 10.23
C ALA A 52 -6.43 12.34 10.27
N MET A 53 -6.55 11.75 11.46
CA MET A 53 -6.80 10.32 11.61
C MET A 53 -8.16 9.91 11.04
N ALA A 54 -9.20 10.71 11.29
CA ALA A 54 -10.52 10.47 10.72
C ALA A 54 -10.47 10.49 9.18
N LEU A 55 -9.80 11.47 8.59
CA LEU A 55 -9.61 11.56 7.13
C LEU A 55 -8.84 10.34 6.59
N PHE A 56 -7.76 9.93 7.26
CA PHE A 56 -6.98 8.76 6.88
C PHE A 56 -7.82 7.47 6.89
N LEU A 57 -8.59 7.25 7.97
CA LEU A 57 -9.49 6.10 8.09
C LEU A 57 -10.64 6.14 7.07
N SER A 58 -11.20 7.32 6.79
CA SER A 58 -12.20 7.49 5.73
C SER A 58 -11.62 7.14 4.36
N GLY A 59 -10.39 7.57 4.07
CA GLY A 59 -9.66 7.18 2.86
C GLY A 59 -9.51 5.66 2.74
N SER A 60 -9.12 4.99 3.83
CA SER A 60 -9.03 3.53 3.88
C SER A 60 -10.38 2.85 3.61
N ALA A 61 -11.48 3.37 4.15
CA ALA A 61 -12.81 2.81 3.91
C ALA A 61 -13.22 2.95 2.44
N ILE A 62 -12.95 4.10 1.83
CA ILE A 62 -13.22 4.34 0.40
C ILE A 62 -12.37 3.40 -0.46
N ALA A 63 -11.08 3.25 -0.14
CA ALA A 63 -10.19 2.35 -0.85
C ALA A 63 -10.70 0.90 -0.81
N SER A 64 -11.21 0.43 0.32
CA SER A 64 -11.80 -0.92 0.45
C SER A 64 -13.03 -1.11 -0.45
N VAL A 65 -13.86 -0.08 -0.62
CA VAL A 65 -15.03 -0.14 -1.51
C VAL A 65 -14.60 -0.19 -2.99
N ILE A 66 -13.57 0.57 -3.35
CA ILE A 66 -13.08 0.64 -4.75
C ILE A 66 -12.24 -0.59 -5.11
N SER A 67 -11.53 -1.19 -4.14
CA SER A 67 -10.65 -2.33 -4.36
C SER A 67 -11.40 -3.51 -4.98
N GLY A 68 -12.60 -3.85 -4.50
CA GLY A 68 -13.38 -4.98 -5.03
C GLY A 68 -13.62 -4.90 -6.56
N PRO A 69 -14.26 -3.82 -7.07
CA PRO A 69 -14.45 -3.61 -8.50
C PRO A 69 -13.15 -3.54 -9.31
N VAL A 70 -12.12 -2.88 -8.78
CA VAL A 70 -10.82 -2.75 -9.46
C VAL A 70 -10.13 -4.11 -9.60
N SER A 71 -9.99 -4.84 -8.49
CA SER A 71 -9.41 -6.19 -8.50
C SER A 71 -10.25 -7.14 -9.35
N GLY A 72 -11.59 -7.03 -9.30
CA GLY A 72 -12.50 -7.80 -10.15
C GLY A 72 -12.29 -7.55 -11.65
N ALA A 73 -12.08 -6.30 -12.06
CA ALA A 73 -11.76 -5.96 -13.44
C ALA A 73 -10.38 -6.50 -13.85
N LEU A 74 -9.40 -6.46 -12.95
CA LEU A 74 -8.04 -6.95 -13.20
C LEU A 74 -7.98 -8.48 -13.36
N LEU A 75 -8.89 -9.23 -12.73
CA LEU A 75 -9.00 -10.68 -12.94
C LEU A 75 -9.35 -11.06 -14.38
N GLY A 76 -9.98 -10.16 -15.14
CA GLY A 76 -10.28 -10.36 -16.56
C GLY A 76 -9.08 -10.13 -17.48
N VAL A 77 -7.96 -9.62 -16.97
CA VAL A 77 -6.74 -9.39 -17.75
C VAL A 77 -6.02 -10.71 -17.97
N GLY A 78 -5.70 -11.01 -19.23
CA GLY A 78 -4.97 -12.22 -19.63
C GLY A 78 -3.80 -11.90 -20.55
N GLY A 79 -2.81 -12.78 -20.59
CA GLY A 79 -1.62 -12.64 -21.42
C GLY A 79 -0.41 -13.36 -20.83
N LEU A 80 0.60 -13.65 -21.67
CA LEU A 80 1.90 -14.23 -21.27
C LEU A 80 1.83 -15.56 -20.49
N ASN A 81 0.80 -16.40 -20.72
CA ASN A 81 0.54 -17.64 -19.96
C ASN A 81 0.36 -17.44 -18.44
N LEU A 82 0.05 -16.22 -17.99
CA LEU A 82 -0.25 -15.93 -16.60
C LEU A 82 -1.76 -15.89 -16.38
N HIS A 83 -2.20 -16.33 -15.20
CA HIS A 83 -3.59 -16.24 -14.76
C HIS A 83 -3.95 -14.79 -14.39
N GLY A 84 -5.23 -14.42 -14.52
CA GLY A 84 -5.68 -13.06 -14.21
C GLY A 84 -5.38 -12.60 -12.78
N TRP A 85 -5.39 -13.51 -11.80
CA TRP A 85 -5.00 -13.19 -10.43
C TRP A 85 -3.50 -12.87 -10.28
N GLN A 86 -2.63 -13.46 -11.12
CA GLN A 86 -1.20 -13.13 -11.15
C GLN A 86 -1.00 -11.72 -11.73
N TRP A 87 -1.73 -11.39 -12.80
CA TRP A 87 -1.74 -10.03 -13.36
C TRP A 87 -2.26 -9.00 -12.35
N MET A 88 -3.32 -9.32 -11.60
CA MET A 88 -3.83 -8.47 -10.54
C MET A 88 -2.74 -8.13 -9.51
N PHE A 89 -2.03 -9.13 -8.96
CA PHE A 89 -0.94 -8.88 -8.01
C PHE A 89 0.23 -8.09 -8.62
N LEU A 90 0.58 -8.35 -9.88
CA LEU A 90 1.65 -7.63 -10.57
C LEU A 90 1.28 -6.16 -10.79
N ILE A 91 0.07 -5.88 -11.26
CA ILE A 91 -0.39 -4.52 -11.57
C ILE A 91 -0.59 -3.71 -10.28
N GLU A 92 -1.29 -4.27 -9.28
CA GLU A 92 -1.52 -3.58 -8.01
C GLU A 92 -0.21 -3.37 -7.24
N GLY A 93 0.66 -4.38 -7.20
CA GLY A 93 1.96 -4.28 -6.55
C GLY A 93 2.89 -3.28 -7.25
N PHE A 94 2.89 -3.24 -8.58
CA PHE A 94 3.65 -2.25 -9.35
C PHE A 94 3.13 -0.83 -9.11
N ALA A 95 1.81 -0.62 -9.18
CA ALA A 95 1.19 0.68 -8.88
C ALA A 95 1.57 1.16 -7.46
N SER A 96 1.60 0.25 -6.49
CA SER A 96 2.01 0.54 -5.11
C SER A 96 3.48 0.96 -5.01
N ILE A 97 4.38 0.34 -5.78
CA ILE A 97 5.80 0.73 -5.83
C ILE A 97 5.95 2.11 -6.47
N VAL A 98 5.24 2.39 -7.57
CA VAL A 98 5.26 3.70 -8.22
C VAL A 98 4.76 4.78 -7.26
N LEU A 99 3.64 4.54 -6.57
CA LEU A 99 3.11 5.46 -5.57
C LEU A 99 4.13 5.70 -4.44
N CYS A 100 4.81 4.65 -3.97
CA CYS A 100 5.88 4.78 -2.99
C CYS A 100 7.01 5.68 -3.49
N GLY A 101 7.41 5.56 -4.76
CA GLY A 101 8.38 6.45 -5.38
C GLY A 101 7.91 7.90 -5.42
N VAL A 102 6.67 8.15 -5.82
CA VAL A 102 6.08 9.52 -5.82
C VAL A 102 6.06 10.11 -4.41
N VAL A 103 5.55 9.36 -3.43
CA VAL A 103 5.49 9.77 -2.02
C VAL A 103 6.89 10.05 -1.48
N TRP A 104 7.90 9.25 -1.83
CA TRP A 104 9.28 9.46 -1.39
C TRP A 104 9.85 10.83 -1.83
N PHE A 105 9.48 11.32 -3.01
CA PHE A 105 9.95 12.62 -3.49
C PHE A 105 9.12 13.80 -2.96
N TRP A 106 7.84 13.60 -2.67
CA TRP A 106 6.91 14.69 -2.33
C TRP A 106 6.67 14.83 -0.82
N LEU A 107 6.71 13.72 -0.08
CA LEU A 107 6.46 13.70 1.35
C LEU A 107 7.76 14.00 2.10
N GLN A 108 7.84 15.22 2.64
CA GLN A 108 8.95 15.64 3.47
C GLN A 108 8.81 14.98 4.85
N SER A 109 9.92 14.53 5.43
CA SER A 109 9.87 13.75 6.68
C SER A 109 9.61 14.66 7.89
N HIS A 110 10.14 15.88 7.87
CA HIS A 110 9.94 16.87 8.92
C HIS A 110 9.41 18.20 8.39
N PRO A 111 8.63 18.94 9.21
CA PRO A 111 8.16 20.28 8.84
C PRO A 111 9.29 21.25 8.50
N HIS A 112 10.47 21.08 9.11
CA HIS A 112 11.65 21.92 8.88
C HIS A 112 12.38 21.59 7.56
N GLU A 113 12.05 20.48 6.91
CA GLU A 113 12.60 20.09 5.60
C GLU A 113 11.66 20.50 4.44
N ALA A 114 10.47 20.99 4.77
CA ALA A 114 9.47 21.39 3.79
C ALA A 114 9.83 22.71 3.10
N THR A 115 10.28 22.62 1.85
CA THR A 115 10.54 23.78 0.98
C THR A 115 9.27 24.46 0.45
N TRP A 116 8.10 23.87 0.67
CA TRP A 116 6.80 24.35 0.17
C TRP A 116 5.91 25.00 1.25
N LEU A 117 6.39 25.07 2.49
CA LEU A 117 5.68 25.63 3.65
C LEU A 117 6.07 27.09 3.90
#